data_AF-A0A498GDX0-F1
#
_entry.id   AF-A0A498GDX0-F1
#
_cell.length_a   1.000
_cell.length_b   1.000
_cell.length_c   1.000
_cell.angle_alpha   90.00
_cell.angle_beta   90.00
_cell.angle_gamma   90.00
#
_symmetry.space_group_name_H-M   'P 1'
#
loop_
_entity.id
_entity.type
_entity.pdbx_description
1 polymer ?
#
loop_
_entity_poly.entity_id
_entity_poly.type
_entity_poly.pdbx_seq_one_letter_code
_entity_poly.pdbx_strand_id
1 'polypeptide(L)' 'MGPRETSEATDRTAPYACLGCGATYDVQYHVCPECGGYSVELRQTGLDPDGDPGSRRERR' A
#
# COMPACT_ATOMS: atom_id res chain seq x y z
N MET A 1 -13.31 22.32 12.50
CA MET A 1 -11.94 22.82 12.23
C MET A 1 -11.05 21.63 11.92
N GLY A 2 -10.63 21.52 10.66
CA GLY A 2 -9.37 20.91 10.18
C GLY A 2 -9.13 19.40 10.37
N PRO A 3 -8.52 18.70 9.41
CA PRO A 3 -8.51 17.24 9.35
C PRO A 3 -7.56 16.62 10.38
N ARG A 4 -7.77 15.35 10.69
CA ARG A 4 -6.86 14.51 11.48
C ARG A 4 -5.62 14.21 10.64
N GLU A 5 -4.87 15.26 10.33
CA GLU A 5 -3.51 15.12 9.84
C GLU A 5 -2.74 14.32 10.91
N THR A 6 -1.85 13.45 10.46
CA THR A 6 -0.82 12.76 11.28
C THR A 6 -1.16 11.36 11.78
N SER A 7 -1.15 10.38 10.87
CA SER A 7 -0.43 9.11 11.11
C SER A 7 -0.24 8.29 9.82
N GLU A 8 -1.00 8.56 8.77
CA GLU A 8 -0.90 7.83 7.49
C GLU A 8 0.19 8.36 6.54
N ALA A 9 0.93 9.40 6.92
CA ALA A 9 1.91 10.04 6.05
C ALA A 9 3.33 9.44 6.13
N THR A 10 3.59 8.55 7.10
CA THR A 10 4.94 7.96 7.29
C THR A 10 5.04 6.50 6.82
N ASP A 11 3.91 5.79 6.67
CA ASP A 11 3.89 4.41 6.14
C ASP A 11 3.56 4.35 4.64
N ARG A 12 3.52 5.50 3.95
CA ARG A 12 3.27 5.57 2.49
C ARG A 12 4.54 5.80 1.66
N THR A 13 5.70 6.00 2.29
CA THR A 13 6.94 6.42 1.63
C THR A 13 7.71 5.28 0.95
N ALA A 14 7.21 4.05 1.01
CA ALA A 14 7.76 2.95 0.24
C ALA A 14 6.70 1.88 -0.03
N PRO A 15 5.73 2.15 -0.93
CA PRO A 15 4.66 1.22 -1.20
C PRO A 15 5.16 0.01 -2.01
N TYR A 16 6.40 0.01 -2.53
CA TYR A 16 6.95 -1.09 -3.29
C TYR A 16 8.08 -1.79 -2.54
N ALA A 17 8.11 -3.12 -2.56
CA ALA A 17 9.16 -3.92 -1.92
C ALA A 17 9.61 -5.05 -2.84
N CYS A 18 10.92 -5.29 -2.90
CA CYS A 18 11.48 -6.45 -3.59
C CYS A 18 11.38 -7.70 -2.70
N LEU A 19 10.70 -8.74 -3.17
CA LEU A 19 10.57 -10.03 -2.46
C LEU A 19 11.88 -10.84 -2.47
N GLY A 20 12.85 -10.49 -3.32
CA GLY A 20 14.12 -11.21 -3.43
C GLY A 20 15.15 -10.79 -2.39
N CYS A 21 15.28 -9.48 -2.12
CA CYS A 21 16.26 -8.93 -1.17
C CYS A 21 15.63 -8.15 -0.02
N GLY A 22 14.32 -7.89 -0.05
CA GLY A 22 13.60 -7.12 0.97
C GLY A 22 13.73 -5.60 0.83
N ALA A 23 14.39 -5.08 -0.21
CA ALA A 23 14.57 -3.64 -0.40
C ALA A 23 13.23 -2.94 -0.66
N THR A 24 13.02 -1.79 -0.02
CA THR A 24 11.78 -1.00 -0.11
C THR A 24 12.00 0.28 -0.92
N TYR A 25 11.04 0.63 -1.77
CA TYR A 25 11.11 1.74 -2.71
C TYR A 25 9.81 2.54 -2.71
N ASP A 26 9.94 3.86 -2.88
CA ASP A 26 8.80 4.78 -3.06
C ASP A 26 8.17 4.66 -4.46
N VAL A 27 8.95 4.22 -5.44
CA VAL A 27 8.54 4.09 -6.85
C VAL A 27 8.59 2.64 -7.32
N GLN A 28 7.70 2.27 -8.24
CA GLN A 28 7.65 0.94 -8.84
C GLN A 28 8.78 0.76 -9.84
N TYR A 29 9.84 0.07 -9.44
CA TYR A 29 10.90 -0.36 -10.34
C TYR A 29 10.55 -1.69 -11.00
N HIS A 30 10.70 -1.79 -12.32
CA HIS A 30 10.55 -3.08 -13.04
C HIS A 30 11.64 -4.10 -12.66
N VAL A 31 12.79 -3.62 -12.21
CA VAL A 31 13.93 -4.43 -11.78
C VAL A 31 14.51 -3.81 -10.51
N CYS A 32 14.71 -4.62 -9.48
CA CYS A 32 15.33 -4.18 -8.24
C CYS A 32 16.80 -3.78 -8.49
N PRO A 33 17.21 -2.53 -8.20
CA PRO A 33 18.60 -2.11 -8.37
C PRO A 33 19.58 -2.79 -7.41
N GLU A 34 19.10 -3.31 -6.27
CA GLU A 34 19.96 -3.93 -5.25
C GLU A 34 20.37 -5.35 -5.61
N CYS A 35 19.46 -6.15 -6.18
CA CYS A 35 19.72 -7.56 -6.49
C CYS A 35 19.53 -7.93 -7.96
N GLY A 36 19.03 -7.01 -8.80
CA GLY A 36 18.68 -7.29 -10.20
C GLY A 36 17.42 -8.15 -10.38
N GLY A 37 16.70 -8.47 -9.30
CA GLY A 37 15.51 -9.30 -9.34
C GLY A 37 14.27 -8.54 -9.82
N TYR A 38 13.38 -9.21 -10.53
CA TYR A 38 12.11 -8.67 -11.06
C TYR A 38 10.94 -8.85 -10.08
N SER A 39 11.21 -9.18 -8.82
CA SER A 39 10.20 -9.45 -7.79
C SER A 39 9.83 -8.21 -6.98
N VAL A 40 9.70 -7.04 -7.63
CA VAL A 40 9.29 -5.78 -6.97
C VAL A 40 7.77 -5.70 -7.02
N GLU A 41 7.12 -5.79 -5.86
CA GLU A 41 5.67 -5.83 -5.73
C GLU A 41 5.18 -4.70 -4.82
N LEU A 42 3.92 -4.30 -5.02
CA LEU A 42 3.26 -3.37 -4.09
C LEU A 42 3.08 -4.09 -2.75
N ARG A 43 3.65 -3.53 -1.68
CA ARG A 43 3.33 -3.94 -0.32
C ARG A 43 1.85 -3.65 -0.11
N GLN A 44 1.05 -4.70 -0.03
CA GLN A 44 -0.38 -4.57 0.27
C GLN A 44 -0.53 -4.07 1.70
N THR A 45 -0.39 -2.75 1.90
CA THR A 45 -0.79 -2.06 3.13
C THR A 45 -2.30 -1.87 3.04
N GLY A 46 -3.03 -2.98 2.99
CA GLY A 46 -4.47 -3.04 2.88
C GLY A 46 -5.13 -2.61 4.18
N LEU A 47 -5.07 -1.32 4.48
CA LEU A 47 -5.91 -0.68 5.47
C LEU A 47 -6.91 0.20 4.71
N ASP A 48 -7.84 -0.44 4.01
CA ASP A 48 -9.11 0.17 3.66
C ASP A 48 -10.09 -0.13 4.81
N PRO A 49 -10.20 0.70 5.87
CA PRO A 49 -11.21 0.48 6.92
C PRO A 49 -12.63 0.86 6.46
N ASP A 50 -12.84 1.29 5.22
CA ASP A 50 -14.12 1.80 4.70
C ASP A 50 -14.64 1.01 3.48
N GLY A 51 -14.35 -0.29 3.43
CA GLY A 51 -14.97 -1.20 2.47
C GLY A 51 -16.26 -1.79 3.03
N ASP A 52 -17.33 -1.01 3.18
CA ASP A 52 -18.70 -1.54 3.37
C ASP A 52 -19.44 -1.58 2.02
N PRO A 53 -19.44 -2.72 1.30
CA PRO A 53 -20.25 -2.88 0.09
C PRO A 53 -21.67 -3.40 0.40
N GLY A 54 -22.29 -3.10 1.55
CA GLY A 54 -23.48 -3.88 1.91
C GLY A 54 -24.40 -3.38 3.01
N SER A 55 -25.13 -2.28 2.80
CA SER A 55 -26.44 -2.11 3.45
C SER A 55 -27.51 -1.46 2.56
N ARG A 56 -27.71 -2.03 1.36
CA ARG A 56 -29.00 -1.95 0.66
C ARG A 56 -29.81 -3.23 0.94
N ARG A 57 -30.47 -3.31 2.10
CA ARG A 57 -31.55 -4.29 2.35
C ARG A 57 -32.80 -3.58 2.89
N GLU A 58 -33.31 -2.67 2.08
CA GLU A 58 -34.62 -2.04 2.16
C GLU A 58 -35.71 -3.00 1.63
N ARG A 59 -36.18 -4.02 2.39
CA ARG A 59 -37.49 -4.70 2.18
C ARG A 59 -37.97 -5.43 3.45
N ARG A 60 -38.82 -4.79 4.26
CA ARG A 60 -40.17 -5.27 4.65
C ARG A 60 -40.82 -4.32 5.65
#